data_AF-A0A426UW93-F1
#
_entry.id   AF-A0A426UW93-F1
#
_cell.length_a   1.000
_cell.length_b   1.000
_cell.length_c   1.000
_cell.angle_alpha   90.00
_cell.angle_beta   90.00
_cell.angle_gamma   90.00
#
_symmetry.space_group_name_H-M   'P 1'
#
loop_
_entity.id
_entity.type
_entity.pdbx_description
1 polymer ?
#
loop_
_entity_poly.entity_id
_entity_poly.type
_entity_poly.pdbx_seq_one_letter_code
_entity_poly.pdbx_strand_id
1 'polypeptide(L)'
;MARGGDSETTALIKTMSAHLDALTRAVESTGLLGRRGRGDELERLRAEYDRLELDYVELQESERKAQDRIRWLEGRLAEHADPVYGVQDDGPDGPLDAESLMDVVQRARKQLRHLELPDTIDTEVSRLDVTYPRQRRRWTGRAWDALRALDAYAAARAEDRFTGGFYDWCSRPLPGEPHLTPATVSMKESDSVSGNPKFYRARLFRVPTEVDPSGRVYMPAHIKLQPVGSPAPRMHFLDDAGGATGKVWIGYLGDHLPNTRTN
;
A
#
# COMPACT_ATOMS: atom_id res chain seq x y z
N MET A 1 -24.53 0.61 -10.22
CA MET A 1 -24.68 1.77 -9.32
C MET A 1 -24.26 1.33 -7.92
N ALA A 2 -23.02 1.62 -7.51
CA ALA A 2 -22.51 1.39 -6.16
C ALA A 2 -21.32 2.33 -5.97
N ARG A 3 -21.56 3.58 -5.54
CA ARG A 3 -20.54 4.60 -5.26
C ARG A 3 -20.89 5.39 -3.99
N GLY A 4 -21.28 4.69 -2.92
CA GLY A 4 -21.72 5.30 -1.66
C GLY A 4 -20.76 5.13 -0.47
N GLY A 5 -20.16 3.95 -0.31
CA GLY A 5 -19.48 3.55 0.93
C GLY A 5 -18.18 4.31 1.26
N ASP A 6 -17.30 4.52 0.27
CA ASP A 6 -16.01 5.22 0.50
C ASP A 6 -16.18 6.70 0.83
N SER A 7 -17.26 7.31 0.35
CA SER A 7 -17.58 8.72 0.64
C SER A 7 -18.11 8.87 2.07
N GLU A 8 -18.95 7.94 2.53
CA GLU A 8 -19.51 7.96 3.88
C GLU A 8 -18.47 7.67 4.95
N THR A 9 -17.58 6.69 4.73
CA THR A 9 -16.49 6.39 5.68
C THR A 9 -15.48 7.52 5.75
N THR A 10 -15.10 8.11 4.61
CA THR A 10 -14.23 9.29 4.58
C THR A 10 -14.89 10.50 5.23
N ALA A 11 -16.21 10.68 5.05
CA ALA A 11 -16.98 11.73 5.71
C ALA A 11 -17.05 11.50 7.23
N LEU A 12 -17.26 10.26 7.68
CA LEU A 12 -17.32 9.91 9.09
C LEU A 12 -15.98 10.15 9.79
N ILE A 13 -14.86 9.77 9.16
CA ILE A 13 -13.52 10.00 9.69
C ILE A 13 -13.21 11.51 9.76
N LYS A 14 -13.59 12.29 8.74
CA LYS A 14 -13.45 13.75 8.76
C LYS A 14 -14.28 14.39 9.86
N THR A 15 -15.52 13.92 10.06
CA THR A 15 -16.41 14.40 11.11
C THR A 15 -15.86 14.08 12.51
N MET A 16 -15.34 12.86 12.72
CA MET A 16 -14.69 12.48 13.98
C MET A 16 -13.43 13.30 14.26
N SER A 17 -12.59 13.54 13.24
CA SER A 17 -11.40 14.39 13.37
C SER A 17 -11.77 15.84 13.71
N ALA A 18 -12.81 16.39 13.07
CA ALA A 18 -13.29 17.74 13.35
C ALA A 18 -13.91 17.85 14.76
N HIS A 19 -14.60 16.81 15.23
CA HIS A 19 -15.11 16.73 16.60
C HIS A 19 -13.99 16.66 17.64
N LEU A 20 -12.93 15.87 17.39
CA LEU A 20 -11.77 15.81 18.28
C LEU A 20 -11.04 17.16 18.36
N ASP A 21 -10.84 17.83 17.23
CA ASP A 21 -10.22 19.17 17.20
C ASP A 21 -11.10 20.22 17.89
N ALA A 22 -12.43 20.15 17.73
CA ALA A 22 -13.37 21.04 18.38
C ALA A 22 -13.44 20.79 19.90
N LEU A 23 -13.44 19.54 20.33
CA LEU A 23 -13.35 19.15 21.74
C LEU A 23 -12.03 19.61 22.36
N THR A 24 -10.92 19.43 21.65
CA THR A 24 -9.59 19.89 22.10
C THR A 24 -9.58 21.41 22.31
N ARG A 25 -10.10 22.18 21.33
CA ARG A 25 -10.20 23.64 21.45
C ARG A 25 -11.20 24.09 22.52
N ALA A 26 -12.34 23.41 22.65
CA ALA A 26 -13.34 23.72 23.67
C ALA A 26 -12.77 23.49 25.08
N VAL A 27 -12.03 22.41 25.27
CA VAL A 27 -11.33 22.05 26.52
C VAL A 27 -10.16 23.00 26.82
N GLU A 28 -9.44 23.47 25.80
CA GLU A 28 -8.42 24.52 25.95
C GLU A 28 -9.04 25.86 26.37
N SER A 29 -10.21 26.21 25.83
CA SER A 29 -10.87 27.49 26.10
C SER A 29 -11.56 27.58 27.47
N THR A 30 -11.93 26.46 28.08
CA THR A 30 -12.72 26.44 29.33
C THR A 30 -11.90 26.50 30.62
N GLY A 31 -10.57 26.28 30.59
CA GLY A 31 -9.69 26.45 31.76
C GLY A 31 -10.05 25.61 33.01
N LEU A 32 -11.00 24.68 32.89
CA LEU A 32 -11.59 23.92 33.98
C LEU A 32 -11.28 22.45 33.77
N LEU A 33 -10.13 22.01 34.31
CA LEU A 33 -9.88 20.70 34.91
C LEU A 33 -8.36 20.49 35.06
N GLY A 34 -7.94 20.21 36.29
CA GLY A 34 -6.54 20.13 36.70
C GLY A 34 -5.72 19.11 35.91
N ARG A 35 -4.41 19.37 35.78
CA ARG A 35 -3.43 18.59 35.01
C ARG A 35 -3.43 17.06 35.24
N ARG A 36 -4.03 16.55 36.33
CA ARG A 36 -4.13 15.10 36.63
C ARG A 36 -5.22 14.36 35.85
N GLY A 37 -6.43 14.92 35.72
CA GLY A 37 -7.51 14.25 34.97
C GLY A 37 -7.25 14.19 33.45
N ARG A 38 -6.48 15.16 32.94
CA ARG A 38 -6.01 15.22 31.55
C ARG A 38 -5.11 14.04 31.17
N GLY A 39 -4.24 13.59 32.08
CA GLY A 39 -3.35 12.46 31.83
C GLY A 39 -4.11 11.16 31.74
N ASP A 40 -4.99 10.91 32.70
CA ASP A 40 -5.79 9.68 32.78
C ASP A 40 -6.75 9.55 31.59
N GLU A 41 -7.36 10.66 31.14
CA GLU A 41 -8.24 10.66 29.98
C GLU A 41 -7.48 10.48 28.66
N LEU A 42 -6.31 11.11 28.51
CA LEU A 42 -5.41 10.86 27.36
C LEU A 42 -4.91 9.42 27.33
N GLU A 43 -4.56 8.84 28.47
CA GLU A 43 -4.13 7.44 28.57
C GLU A 43 -5.27 6.47 28.23
N ARG A 44 -6.49 6.74 28.71
CA ARG A 44 -7.68 5.96 28.34
C ARG A 44 -7.96 6.05 26.84
N LEU A 45 -7.97 7.25 26.28
CA LEU A 45 -8.24 7.45 24.86
C LEU A 45 -7.17 6.79 23.99
N ARG A 46 -5.92 6.77 24.45
CA ARG A 46 -4.82 6.07 23.78
C ARG A 46 -4.96 4.56 23.87
N ALA A 47 -5.36 4.02 25.02
CA ALA A 47 -5.63 2.59 25.17
C ALA A 47 -6.83 2.13 24.32
N GLU A 48 -7.86 2.96 24.21
CA GLU A 48 -9.01 2.73 23.36
C GLU A 48 -8.63 2.79 21.87
N TYR A 49 -7.81 3.77 21.48
CA TYR A 49 -7.25 3.85 20.13
C TYR A 49 -6.38 2.63 19.80
N ASP A 50 -5.50 2.20 20.71
CA ASP A 50 -4.67 1.02 20.53
C ASP A 50 -5.52 -0.25 20.35
N ARG A 51 -6.63 -0.38 21.09
CA ARG A 51 -7.59 -1.48 20.91
C ARG A 51 -8.29 -1.41 19.55
N LEU A 52 -8.80 -0.24 19.18
CA LEU A 52 -9.48 -0.04 17.90
C LEU A 52 -8.54 -0.28 16.71
N GLU A 53 -7.25 0.05 16.86
CA GLU A 53 -6.22 -0.23 15.87
C GLU A 53 -6.02 -1.74 15.69
N LEU A 54 -6.00 -2.52 16.77
CA LEU A 54 -5.95 -3.99 16.71
C LEU A 54 -7.17 -4.59 16.01
N ASP A 55 -8.38 -4.19 16.44
CA ASP A 55 -9.63 -4.66 15.85
C ASP A 55 -9.70 -4.33 14.35
N TYR A 56 -9.23 -3.14 13.95
CA TYR A 56 -9.15 -2.73 12.55
C TYR A 56 -8.16 -3.57 11.75
N VAL A 57 -7.00 -3.93 12.32
CA VAL A 57 -6.04 -4.84 11.68
C VAL A 57 -6.65 -6.23 11.46
N GLU A 58 -7.31 -6.79 12.47
CA GLU A 58 -8.01 -8.08 12.35
C GLU A 58 -9.10 -8.03 11.26
N LEU A 59 -9.88 -6.95 11.24
CA LEU A 59 -10.90 -6.74 10.21
C LEU A 59 -10.27 -6.67 8.82
N GLN A 60 -9.18 -5.91 8.63
CA GLN A 60 -8.45 -5.84 7.36
C GLN A 60 -7.92 -7.22 6.93
N GLU A 61 -7.41 -8.02 7.86
CA GLU A 61 -6.95 -9.38 7.56
C GLU A 61 -8.11 -10.29 7.13
N SER A 62 -9.25 -10.19 7.80
CA SER A 62 -10.46 -10.96 7.44
C SER A 62 -11.00 -10.56 6.07
N GLU A 63 -11.01 -9.25 5.76
CA GLU A 63 -11.42 -8.70 4.47
C GLU A 63 -10.48 -9.21 3.38
N ARG A 64 -9.16 -9.18 3.61
CA ARG A 64 -8.17 -9.71 2.67
C ARG A 64 -8.39 -11.19 2.38
N LYS A 65 -8.59 -12.01 3.43
CA LYS A 65 -8.89 -13.44 3.27
C LYS A 65 -10.17 -13.66 2.46
N ALA A 66 -11.22 -12.89 2.72
CA ALA A 66 -12.46 -12.95 1.96
C ALA A 66 -12.25 -12.54 0.50
N GLN A 67 -11.48 -11.49 0.23
CA GLN A 67 -11.15 -11.03 -1.12
C GLN A 67 -10.28 -12.04 -1.88
N ASP A 68 -9.27 -12.65 -1.22
CA ASP A 68 -8.49 -13.75 -1.79
C ASP A 68 -9.41 -14.92 -2.18
N ARG A 69 -10.37 -15.26 -1.31
CA ARG A 69 -11.35 -16.31 -1.59
C ARG A 69 -12.28 -15.96 -2.75
N ILE A 70 -12.75 -14.71 -2.83
CA ILE A 70 -13.56 -14.24 -3.96
C ILE A 70 -12.76 -14.32 -5.25
N ARG A 71 -11.51 -13.82 -5.30
CA ARG A 71 -10.64 -13.92 -6.48
C ARG A 71 -10.45 -15.36 -6.93
N TRP A 72 -10.18 -16.27 -5.99
CA TRP A 72 -10.04 -17.69 -6.29
C TRP A 72 -11.34 -18.29 -6.85
N LEU A 73 -12.49 -17.96 -6.26
CA LEU A 73 -13.79 -18.41 -6.76
C LEU A 73 -14.08 -17.85 -8.16
N GLU A 74 -13.79 -16.58 -8.40
CA GLU A 74 -13.94 -15.93 -9.71
C GLU A 74 -13.04 -16.56 -10.78
N GLY A 75 -11.77 -16.84 -10.45
CA GLY A 75 -10.86 -17.56 -11.35
C GLY A 75 -11.35 -18.97 -11.66
N ARG A 76 -11.79 -19.72 -10.64
CA ARG A 76 -12.36 -21.06 -10.83
C ARG A 76 -13.66 -21.06 -11.64
N LEU A 77 -14.53 -20.08 -11.45
CA LEU A 77 -15.76 -19.91 -12.23
C LEU A 77 -15.45 -19.55 -13.69
N ALA A 78 -14.37 -18.79 -13.93
CA ALA A 78 -13.92 -18.46 -15.28
C ALA A 78 -13.29 -19.67 -16.01
N GLU A 79 -12.63 -20.58 -15.27
CA GLU A 79 -12.01 -21.79 -15.80
C GLU A 79 -12.98 -22.97 -15.97
N HIS A 80 -14.01 -23.07 -15.14
CA HIS A 80 -14.99 -24.16 -15.16
C HIS A 80 -16.42 -23.67 -14.86
N ALA A 81 -17.31 -23.83 -15.83
CA ALA A 81 -18.76 -23.59 -15.68
C ALA A 81 -19.48 -24.76 -14.97
N ASP A 82 -18.93 -25.31 -13.88
CA ASP A 82 -19.63 -26.29 -13.03
C ASP A 82 -19.15 -26.24 -11.57
N PRO A 83 -20.01 -25.98 -10.57
CA PRO A 83 -19.57 -25.71 -9.19
C PRO A 83 -19.42 -26.99 -8.36
N VAL A 84 -18.18 -27.32 -7.99
CA VAL A 84 -17.91 -28.25 -6.88
C VAL A 84 -17.55 -27.44 -5.63
N TYR A 85 -18.49 -27.35 -4.70
CA TYR A 85 -18.30 -26.77 -3.37
C TYR A 85 -17.47 -27.69 -2.48
N GLY A 86 -16.58 -27.10 -1.68
CA GLY A 86 -16.07 -27.74 -0.46
C GLY A 86 -14.63 -28.25 -0.53
N VAL A 87 -13.67 -27.34 -0.74
CA VAL A 87 -12.34 -27.48 -0.14
C VAL A 87 -11.91 -26.11 0.38
N GLN A 88 -11.61 -26.04 1.68
CA GLN A 88 -10.78 -24.99 2.26
C GLN A 88 -9.35 -25.31 1.83
N ASP A 89 -9.00 -24.87 0.64
CA ASP A 89 -7.62 -24.72 0.24
C ASP A 89 -7.37 -23.22 0.31
N ASP A 90 -6.50 -22.82 1.22
CA ASP A 90 -5.86 -21.52 1.14
C ASP A 90 -5.27 -21.45 -0.27
N GLY A 91 -5.44 -20.35 -1.02
CA GLY A 91 -4.92 -20.27 -2.39
C GLY A 91 -3.46 -20.73 -2.47
N PRO A 92 -2.89 -21.01 -3.66
CA PRO A 92 -1.58 -21.66 -3.81
C PRO A 92 -0.40 -21.05 -3.01
N ASP A 93 -0.54 -19.83 -2.47
CA ASP A 93 0.42 -19.12 -1.63
C ASP A 93 0.21 -19.21 -0.09
N GLY A 94 -0.88 -19.82 0.39
CA GLY A 94 -1.25 -19.87 1.81
C GLY A 94 -1.51 -18.49 2.45
N PRO A 95 -1.90 -18.43 3.74
CA PRO A 95 -1.95 -17.17 4.47
C PRO A 95 -0.56 -16.51 4.49
N LEU A 96 -0.51 -15.18 4.27
CA LEU A 96 0.73 -14.44 4.46
C LEU A 96 1.10 -14.43 5.95
N ASP A 97 2.05 -15.29 6.33
CA ASP A 97 2.67 -15.32 7.66
C ASP A 97 3.96 -14.48 7.71
N ALA A 98 3.90 -13.25 7.17
CA ALA A 98 5.02 -12.31 7.24
C ALA A 98 4.79 -11.33 8.41
N GLU A 99 5.80 -11.20 9.27
CA GLU A 99 5.71 -10.38 10.49
C GLU A 99 6.24 -8.95 10.31
N SER A 100 6.89 -8.69 9.17
CA SER A 100 7.56 -7.42 8.85
C SER A 100 7.53 -7.11 7.35
N LEU A 101 7.74 -5.84 6.99
CA LEU A 101 7.89 -5.44 5.59
C LEU A 101 9.15 -6.08 4.97
N MET A 102 10.20 -6.27 5.75
CA MET A 102 11.40 -6.97 5.29
C MET A 102 11.08 -8.42 4.88
N ASP A 103 10.28 -9.15 5.65
CA ASP A 103 9.87 -10.52 5.28
C ASP A 103 9.11 -10.53 3.95
N VAL A 104 8.26 -9.53 3.72
CA VAL A 104 7.55 -9.34 2.45
C VAL A 104 8.52 -9.11 1.30
N VAL A 105 9.53 -8.25 1.47
CA VAL A 105 10.55 -8.00 0.44
C VAL A 105 11.35 -9.27 0.13
N GLN A 106 11.80 -10.00 1.15
CA GLN A 106 12.56 -11.24 0.96
C GLN A 106 11.71 -12.35 0.33
N ARG A 107 10.43 -12.43 0.67
CA ARG A 107 9.48 -13.36 0.05
C ARG A 107 9.22 -12.98 -1.41
N ALA A 108 9.01 -11.69 -1.70
CA ALA A 108 8.81 -11.20 -3.05
C ALA A 108 10.00 -11.50 -3.96
N ARG A 109 11.23 -11.24 -3.51
CA ARG A 109 12.46 -11.59 -4.24
C ARG A 109 12.56 -13.08 -4.60
N LYS A 110 11.97 -13.96 -3.79
CA LYS A 110 11.99 -15.41 -4.01
C LYS A 110 10.85 -15.91 -4.89
N GLN A 111 9.67 -15.28 -4.82
CA GLN A 111 8.43 -15.81 -5.38
C GLN A 111 7.93 -15.04 -6.61
N LEU A 112 8.16 -13.73 -6.67
CA LEU A 112 7.61 -12.84 -7.71
C LEU A 112 8.67 -12.61 -8.79
N ARG A 113 8.45 -13.20 -9.97
CA ARG A 113 9.47 -13.34 -11.03
C ARG A 113 9.54 -12.13 -11.96
N HIS A 114 8.47 -11.34 -12.01
CA HIS A 114 8.35 -10.18 -12.89
C HIS A 114 8.67 -8.87 -12.18
N LEU A 115 9.12 -8.94 -10.93
CA LEU A 115 9.54 -7.79 -10.14
C LEU A 115 11.05 -7.78 -9.92
N GLU A 116 11.60 -6.58 -9.85
CA GLU A 116 12.98 -6.33 -9.42
C GLU A 116 12.98 -5.45 -8.17
N LEU A 117 13.48 -6.03 -7.06
CA LEU A 117 13.57 -5.37 -5.76
C LEU A 117 15.05 -5.26 -5.36
N PRO A 118 15.77 -4.18 -5.72
CA PRO A 118 17.18 -4.04 -5.40
C PRO A 118 17.41 -3.89 -3.90
N ASP A 119 18.54 -4.40 -3.39
CA ASP A 119 18.94 -4.32 -1.97
C ASP A 119 19.00 -2.87 -1.43
N THR A 120 19.04 -1.88 -2.32
CA THR A 120 19.03 -0.46 -1.96
C THR A 120 17.77 -0.04 -1.21
N ILE A 121 16.66 -0.78 -1.32
CA ILE A 121 15.42 -0.47 -0.58
C ILE A 121 15.47 -0.96 0.87
N ASP A 122 16.35 -1.90 1.21
CA ASP A 122 16.31 -2.64 2.48
C ASP A 122 16.50 -1.74 3.70
N THR A 123 17.30 -0.68 3.55
CA THR A 123 17.53 0.29 4.63
C THR A 123 16.25 1.03 5.02
N GLU A 124 15.48 1.45 4.02
CA GLU A 124 14.25 2.23 4.21
C GLU A 124 13.11 1.35 4.73
N VAL A 125 13.03 0.13 4.21
CA VAL A 125 12.11 -0.92 4.68
C VAL A 125 12.39 -1.25 6.15
N SER A 126 13.65 -1.50 6.49
CA SER A 126 14.05 -1.79 7.88
C SER A 126 13.76 -0.61 8.80
N ARG A 127 13.92 0.63 8.32
CA ARG A 127 13.58 1.83 9.10
C ARG A 127 12.09 1.85 9.44
N LEU A 128 11.20 1.52 8.50
CA LEU A 128 9.77 1.42 8.77
C LEU A 128 9.47 0.36 9.84
N ASP A 129 10.04 -0.84 9.69
CA ASP A 129 9.79 -1.96 10.60
C ASP A 129 10.26 -1.70 12.04
N VAL A 130 11.37 -0.96 12.21
CA VAL A 130 11.95 -0.60 13.51
C VAL A 130 11.26 0.60 14.13
N THR A 131 10.94 1.63 13.33
CA THR A 131 10.41 2.90 13.84
C THR A 131 8.92 2.80 14.17
N TYR A 132 8.18 1.95 13.45
CA TYR A 132 6.72 1.84 13.55
C TYR A 132 6.25 0.40 13.81
N PRO A 133 6.69 -0.24 14.90
CA PRO A 133 6.43 -1.67 15.15
C PRO A 133 4.94 -2.01 15.33
N ARG A 134 4.11 -1.03 15.71
CA ARG A 134 2.65 -1.20 15.83
C ARG A 134 1.95 -1.15 14.48
N GLN A 135 2.37 -0.24 13.60
CA GLN A 135 1.74 -0.03 12.30
C GLN A 135 2.27 -0.98 11.22
N ARG A 136 3.49 -1.53 11.39
CA ARG A 136 4.16 -2.31 10.35
C ARG A 136 3.31 -3.47 9.84
N ARG A 137 2.61 -4.21 10.73
CA ARG A 137 1.75 -5.36 10.35
C ARG A 137 0.70 -4.97 9.30
N ARG A 138 0.08 -3.80 9.47
CA ARG A 138 -0.89 -3.27 8.50
C ARG A 138 -0.25 -2.99 7.15
N TRP A 139 0.95 -2.43 7.14
CA TRP A 139 1.67 -2.11 5.91
C TRP A 139 2.22 -3.35 5.23
N THR A 140 2.62 -4.37 5.99
CA THR A 140 3.07 -5.67 5.50
C THR A 140 2.04 -6.30 4.55
N GLY A 141 0.78 -6.40 5.00
CA GLY A 141 -0.28 -6.96 4.16
C GLY A 141 -0.50 -6.18 2.87
N ARG A 142 -0.56 -4.84 2.97
CA ARG A 142 -0.75 -3.96 1.81
C ARG A 142 0.43 -3.97 0.85
N ALA A 143 1.66 -4.06 1.36
CA ALA A 143 2.86 -4.16 0.54
C ALA A 143 2.86 -5.48 -0.24
N TRP A 144 2.47 -6.59 0.40
CA TRP A 144 2.37 -7.87 -0.30
C TRP A 144 1.30 -7.85 -1.41
N ASP A 145 0.10 -7.33 -1.11
CA ASP A 145 -0.95 -7.22 -2.11
C ASP A 145 -0.53 -6.32 -3.28
N ALA A 146 0.21 -5.25 -3.00
CA ALA A 146 0.77 -4.38 -4.03
C ALA A 146 1.80 -5.08 -4.92
N LEU A 147 2.71 -5.84 -4.31
CA LEU A 147 3.72 -6.60 -5.06
C LEU A 147 3.06 -7.69 -5.91
N ARG A 148 2.12 -8.47 -5.36
CA ARG A 148 1.37 -9.48 -6.13
C ARG A 148 0.61 -8.85 -7.31
N ALA A 149 -0.01 -7.70 -7.12
CA ALA A 149 -0.72 -7.00 -8.18
C ALA A 149 0.24 -6.54 -9.30
N LEU A 150 1.41 -6.00 -8.95
CA LEU A 150 2.43 -5.60 -9.93
C LEU A 150 3.00 -6.82 -10.69
N ASP A 151 3.24 -7.94 -9.99
CA ASP A 151 3.76 -9.16 -10.59
C ASP A 151 2.74 -9.78 -11.56
N ALA A 152 1.48 -9.90 -11.15
CA ALA A 152 0.40 -10.41 -12.01
C ALA A 152 0.16 -9.52 -13.24
N TYR A 153 0.20 -8.19 -13.06
CA TYR A 153 0.17 -7.25 -14.16
C TYR A 153 1.33 -7.48 -15.13
N ALA A 154 2.56 -7.58 -14.62
CA ALA A 154 3.73 -7.73 -15.46
C ALA A 154 3.77 -9.09 -16.18
N ALA A 155 3.32 -10.16 -15.52
CA ALA A 155 3.11 -11.46 -16.15
C ALA A 155 2.09 -11.37 -17.31
N ALA A 156 0.93 -10.75 -17.07
CA ALA A 156 -0.10 -10.59 -18.10
C ALA A 156 0.36 -9.69 -19.27
N ARG A 157 1.23 -8.72 -19.03
CA ARG A 157 1.89 -7.93 -20.09
C ARG A 157 2.87 -8.76 -20.89
N ALA A 158 3.70 -9.56 -20.23
CA ALA A 158 4.69 -10.43 -20.89
C ALA A 158 4.03 -11.55 -21.73
N GLU A 159 2.84 -12.00 -21.34
CA GLU A 159 2.05 -13.01 -22.06
C GLU A 159 1.09 -12.41 -23.11
N ASP A 160 1.15 -11.09 -23.36
CA ASP A 160 0.23 -10.35 -24.25
C ASP A 160 -1.27 -10.51 -23.91
N ARG A 161 -1.59 -10.94 -22.67
CA ARG A 161 -2.96 -11.10 -22.16
C ARG A 161 -3.58 -9.77 -21.72
N PHE A 162 -2.76 -8.73 -21.54
CA PHE A 162 -3.22 -7.42 -21.10
C PHE A 162 -2.57 -6.26 -21.88
N THR A 163 -3.39 -5.25 -22.22
CA THR A 163 -2.94 -4.00 -22.86
C THR A 163 -3.30 -2.80 -22.00
N GLY A 164 -2.30 -1.98 -21.68
CA GLY A 164 -2.44 -0.79 -20.83
C GLY A 164 -1.30 -0.70 -19.82
N GLY A 165 -1.31 0.36 -19.00
CA GLY A 165 -0.39 0.52 -17.88
C GLY A 165 -0.93 -0.10 -16.57
N PHE A 166 -0.13 -0.10 -15.51
CA PHE A 166 -0.56 -0.64 -14.22
C PHE A 166 -1.83 0.01 -13.63
N TYR A 167 -2.08 1.29 -13.91
CA TYR A 167 -3.33 1.94 -13.49
C TYR A 167 -4.56 1.36 -14.20
N ASP A 168 -4.43 1.01 -15.48
CA ASP A 168 -5.49 0.34 -16.24
C ASP A 168 -5.75 -1.05 -15.66
N TRP A 169 -4.70 -1.77 -15.27
CA TRP A 169 -4.80 -3.06 -14.60
C TRP A 169 -5.59 -2.95 -13.30
N CYS A 170 -5.29 -1.96 -12.46
CA CYS A 170 -6.05 -1.71 -11.23
C CYS A 170 -7.52 -1.38 -11.49
N SER A 171 -7.84 -0.82 -12.65
CA SER A 171 -9.21 -0.42 -13.01
C SER A 171 -10.01 -1.54 -13.67
N ARG A 172 -9.33 -2.41 -14.44
CA ARG A 172 -9.91 -3.49 -15.24
C ARG A 172 -8.97 -4.70 -15.25
N PRO A 173 -8.79 -5.37 -14.10
CA PRO A 173 -7.92 -6.53 -14.01
C PRO A 173 -8.53 -7.69 -14.80
N LEU A 174 -7.69 -8.66 -15.18
CA LEU A 174 -8.21 -9.93 -15.68
C LEU A 174 -8.94 -10.68 -14.54
N PRO A 175 -9.98 -11.48 -14.84
CA PRO A 175 -10.74 -12.19 -13.82
C PRO A 175 -9.85 -13.06 -12.91
N GLY A 176 -10.08 -12.98 -11.60
CA GLY A 176 -9.34 -13.75 -10.59
C GLY A 176 -7.92 -13.26 -10.29
N GLU A 177 -7.38 -12.29 -11.06
CA GLU A 177 -6.01 -11.82 -10.85
C GLU A 177 -5.88 -10.82 -9.68
N PRO A 178 -4.75 -10.83 -8.96
CA PRO A 178 -4.44 -9.82 -7.94
C PRO A 178 -4.41 -8.40 -8.53
N HIS A 179 -5.09 -7.48 -7.85
CA HIS A 179 -5.14 -6.08 -8.24
C HIS A 179 -5.33 -5.17 -7.03
N LEU A 180 -5.06 -3.87 -7.22
CA LEU A 180 -5.31 -2.83 -6.23
C LEU A 180 -6.46 -1.94 -6.64
N THR A 181 -7.03 -1.24 -5.67
CA THR A 181 -7.97 -0.14 -5.95
C THR A 181 -7.23 1.03 -6.62
N PRO A 182 -7.72 1.62 -7.71
CA PRO A 182 -7.03 2.73 -8.38
C PRO A 182 -6.70 3.95 -7.50
N ALA A 183 -7.46 4.18 -6.43
CA ALA A 183 -7.25 5.29 -5.50
C ALA A 183 -5.92 5.22 -4.71
N THR A 184 -5.38 4.01 -4.53
CA THR A 184 -4.10 3.78 -3.83
C THR A 184 -2.90 3.96 -4.75
N VAL A 185 -3.11 4.03 -6.06
CA VAL A 185 -2.06 4.17 -7.07
C VAL A 185 -2.02 5.60 -7.58
N SER A 186 -0.83 6.10 -7.88
CA SER A 186 -0.64 7.41 -8.50
C SER A 186 0.48 7.30 -9.52
N MET A 187 0.18 7.56 -10.80
CA MET A 187 1.16 7.40 -11.90
C MET A 187 2.06 8.62 -12.10
N LYS A 188 1.75 9.73 -11.43
CA LYS A 188 2.48 11.00 -11.54
C LYS A 188 2.61 11.66 -10.17
N GLU A 189 3.70 12.39 -10.01
CA GLU A 189 3.87 13.37 -8.93
C GLU A 189 3.25 14.71 -9.35
N SER A 190 2.90 15.55 -8.37
CA SER A 190 2.37 16.90 -8.65
C SER A 190 3.41 17.76 -9.36
N ASP A 191 2.98 18.73 -10.17
CA ASP A 191 3.89 19.66 -10.87
C ASP A 191 4.81 20.42 -9.92
N SER A 192 4.31 20.77 -8.72
CA SER A 192 5.10 21.42 -7.67
C SER A 192 6.24 20.55 -7.12
N VAL A 193 6.09 19.22 -7.18
CA VAL A 193 7.12 18.24 -6.78
C VAL A 193 8.05 17.96 -7.95
N SER A 194 7.50 17.69 -9.13
CA SER A 194 8.26 17.35 -10.34
C SER A 194 9.12 18.52 -10.84
N GLY A 195 8.62 19.75 -10.73
CA GLY A 195 9.33 20.96 -11.16
C GLY A 195 10.37 21.49 -10.16
N ASN A 196 10.43 20.95 -8.94
CA ASN A 196 11.40 21.37 -7.93
C ASN A 196 12.60 20.40 -7.90
N PRO A 197 13.84 20.85 -8.19
CA PRO A 197 15.01 19.98 -8.23
C PRO A 197 15.27 19.19 -6.94
N LYS A 198 14.95 19.74 -5.75
CA LYS A 198 15.10 19.04 -4.47
C LYS A 198 14.16 17.84 -4.42
N PHE A 199 12.88 18.04 -4.71
CA PHE A 199 11.87 16.99 -4.60
C PHE A 199 11.96 15.98 -5.74
N TYR A 200 12.32 16.43 -6.95
CA TYR A 200 12.63 15.58 -8.09
C TYR A 200 13.74 14.57 -7.76
N ARG A 201 14.86 15.05 -7.21
CA ARG A 201 16.00 14.20 -6.86
C ARG A 201 15.66 13.12 -5.83
N ALA A 202 14.70 13.37 -4.95
CA ALA A 202 14.24 12.36 -3.99
C ALA A 202 13.52 11.17 -4.66
N ARG A 203 13.05 11.30 -5.91
CA ARG A 203 12.48 10.21 -6.72
C ARG A 203 13.45 9.64 -7.76
N LEU A 204 14.73 9.98 -7.69
CA LEU A 204 15.77 9.37 -8.53
C LEU A 204 16.35 8.15 -7.83
N PHE A 205 15.88 6.97 -8.22
CA PHE A 205 16.31 5.69 -7.65
C PHE A 205 17.33 5.02 -8.54
N ARG A 206 18.18 4.19 -7.92
CA ARG A 206 19.19 3.43 -8.65
C ARG A 206 18.53 2.31 -9.44
N VAL A 207 19.01 2.10 -10.66
CA VAL A 207 18.67 0.97 -11.52
C VAL A 207 19.95 0.46 -12.18
N PRO A 208 19.99 -0.81 -12.65
CA PRO A 208 21.10 -1.28 -13.47
C PRO A 208 21.27 -0.44 -14.73
N THR A 209 22.49 -0.39 -15.24
CA THR A 209 22.83 0.37 -16.46
C THR A 209 22.17 -0.21 -17.71
N GLU A 210 21.71 -1.46 -17.68
CA GLU A 210 20.90 -2.04 -18.76
C GLU A 210 19.51 -1.38 -18.87
N VAL A 211 18.97 -0.85 -17.76
CA VAL A 211 17.67 -0.16 -17.72
C VAL A 211 17.83 1.29 -18.16
N ASP A 212 18.80 1.99 -17.55
CA ASP A 212 19.14 3.37 -17.91
C ASP A 212 20.66 3.57 -17.80
N PRO A 213 21.35 4.04 -18.87
CA PRO A 213 22.80 4.20 -18.86
C PRO A 213 23.35 5.11 -17.74
N SER A 214 22.54 6.02 -17.18
CA SER A 214 22.93 6.87 -16.05
C SER A 214 22.95 6.13 -14.71
N GLY A 215 22.40 4.91 -14.65
CA GLY A 215 22.24 4.10 -13.45
C GLY A 215 21.17 4.63 -12.49
N ARG A 216 20.35 5.60 -12.90
CA ARG A 216 19.25 6.15 -12.11
C ARG A 216 18.05 6.51 -12.98
N VAL A 217 16.86 6.26 -12.47
CA VAL A 217 15.60 6.62 -13.14
C VAL A 217 14.73 7.43 -12.20
N TYR A 218 14.04 8.42 -12.76
CA TYR A 218 13.00 9.16 -12.07
C TYR A 218 11.72 8.32 -12.02
N MET A 219 11.25 7.98 -10.81
CA MET A 219 10.06 7.14 -10.61
C MET A 219 8.95 7.92 -9.89
N PRO A 220 8.10 8.64 -10.64
CA PRO A 220 6.99 9.38 -10.04
C PRO A 220 5.81 8.48 -9.67
N ALA A 221 5.70 7.32 -10.33
CA ALA A 221 4.64 6.37 -10.06
C ALA A 221 4.84 5.71 -8.69
N HIS A 222 3.77 5.66 -7.90
CA HIS A 222 3.82 5.13 -6.55
C HIS A 222 2.48 4.57 -6.06
N ILE A 223 2.58 3.65 -5.10
CA ILE A 223 1.47 3.04 -4.37
C ILE A 223 1.50 3.55 -2.93
N LYS A 224 0.34 3.97 -2.43
CA LYS A 224 0.15 4.44 -1.05
C LYS A 224 -0.18 3.25 -0.17
N LEU A 225 0.76 2.84 0.69
CA LEU A 225 0.47 1.82 1.71
C LEU A 225 -0.39 2.43 2.83
N GLN A 226 -0.24 3.73 3.06
CA GLN A 226 -1.11 4.49 3.94
C GLN A 226 -1.43 5.85 3.29
N PRO A 227 -2.70 6.15 2.99
CA PRO A 227 -3.07 7.39 2.29
C PRO A 227 -2.84 8.67 3.09
N VAL A 228 -3.00 8.63 4.42
CA VAL A 228 -2.99 9.80 5.32
C VAL A 228 -2.23 9.47 6.60
N GLY A 229 -1.61 10.49 7.21
CA GLY A 229 -0.88 10.39 8.48
C GLY A 229 0.63 10.44 8.28
N SER A 230 1.36 10.21 9.36
CA SER A 230 2.82 10.05 9.34
C SER A 230 3.14 8.60 9.74
N PRO A 231 4.06 7.91 9.05
CA PRO A 231 4.93 8.41 7.97
C PRO A 231 4.31 8.33 6.56
N ALA A 232 3.07 7.83 6.43
CA ALA A 232 2.39 7.59 5.15
C ALA A 232 3.25 6.84 4.10
N PRO A 233 3.66 5.57 4.37
CA PRO A 233 4.61 4.88 3.52
C PRO A 233 4.14 4.72 2.08
N ARG A 234 5.12 4.77 1.16
CA ARG A 234 4.91 4.62 -0.28
C ARG A 234 5.88 3.64 -0.90
N MET A 235 5.40 2.99 -1.94
CA MET A 235 6.20 2.15 -2.83
C MET A 235 6.32 2.84 -4.18
N HIS A 236 7.51 3.34 -4.54
CA HIS A 236 7.75 3.89 -5.89
C HIS A 236 8.23 2.81 -6.83
N PHE A 237 7.73 2.85 -8.06
CA PHE A 237 8.05 1.84 -9.05
C PHE A 237 8.25 2.44 -10.45
N LEU A 238 8.99 1.70 -11.27
CA LEU A 238 9.11 1.91 -12.71
C LEU A 238 8.43 0.73 -13.41
N ASP A 239 7.45 1.05 -14.24
CA ASP A 239 6.77 0.09 -15.11
C ASP A 239 7.54 -0.05 -16.42
N ASP A 240 8.27 -1.15 -16.56
CA ASP A 240 8.91 -1.57 -17.81
C ASP A 240 8.37 -2.94 -18.26
N ALA A 241 7.16 -3.30 -17.82
CA ALA A 241 6.54 -4.59 -18.09
C ALA A 241 6.19 -4.79 -19.57
N GLY A 242 5.87 -3.70 -20.27
CA GLY A 242 5.70 -3.69 -21.73
C GLY A 242 6.93 -3.19 -22.49
N GLY A 243 8.06 -3.02 -21.82
CA GLY A 243 9.27 -2.44 -22.39
C GLY A 243 10.40 -3.46 -22.52
N ALA A 244 11.65 -2.99 -22.41
CA ALA A 244 12.82 -3.77 -22.79
C ALA A 244 13.15 -4.90 -21.79
N THR A 245 12.87 -4.71 -20.50
CA THR A 245 13.13 -5.72 -19.47
C THR A 245 11.95 -6.66 -19.25
N GLY A 246 10.73 -6.23 -19.57
CA GLY A 246 9.51 -6.99 -19.27
C GLY A 246 9.22 -7.12 -17.78
N LYS A 247 9.79 -6.21 -16.96
CA LYS A 247 9.70 -6.25 -15.49
C LYS A 247 9.20 -4.93 -14.90
N VAL A 248 8.77 -4.99 -13.65
CA VAL A 248 8.51 -3.80 -12.84
C VAL A 248 9.61 -3.66 -11.78
N TRP A 249 10.20 -2.48 -11.69
CA TRP A 249 11.27 -2.19 -10.74
C TRP A 249 10.74 -1.43 -9.53
N ILE A 250 11.04 -1.91 -8.32
CA ILE A 250 10.70 -1.23 -7.07
C ILE A 250 11.88 -0.35 -6.65
N GLY A 251 11.81 0.94 -6.95
CA GLY A 251 12.90 1.88 -6.64
C GLY A 251 12.95 2.30 -5.18
N TYR A 252 11.82 2.24 -4.47
CA TYR A 252 11.71 2.67 -3.09
C TYR A 252 10.52 2.04 -2.38
N LEU A 253 10.71 1.68 -1.12
CA LEU A 253 9.65 1.34 -0.18
C LEU A 253 10.03 1.93 1.18
N GLY A 254 9.31 2.98 1.60
CA GLY A 254 9.70 3.75 2.76
C GLY A 254 8.71 4.86 3.10
N ASP A 255 9.11 5.75 3.99
CA ASP A 255 8.35 6.93 4.38
C ASP A 255 7.94 7.79 3.18
N HIS A 256 6.93 8.63 3.38
CA HIS A 256 6.60 9.64 2.39
C HIS A 256 7.81 10.56 2.08
N LEU A 257 8.30 10.52 0.84
CA LEU A 257 9.42 11.36 0.38
C LEU A 257 9.13 12.88 0.48
N PRO A 258 10.14 13.74 0.69
CA PRO A 258 9.95 15.18 0.85
C PRO A 258 9.08 15.83 -0.24
N ASN A 259 8.23 16.76 0.14
CA ASN A 259 7.37 17.53 -0.77
C ASN A 259 7.17 18.95 -0.22
N THR A 260 6.24 19.70 -0.80
CA THR A 260 5.94 21.08 -0.39
C THR A 260 5.37 21.21 1.04
N ARG A 261 4.96 20.11 1.67
CA ARG A 261 4.37 20.06 3.03
C ARG A 261 5.28 19.39 4.07
N THR A 262 6.24 18.58 3.64
CA THR A 262 7.15 17.83 4.53
C THR A 262 8.57 17.97 3.98
N ASN A 263 9.48 18.51 4.79
CA ASN A 263 10.77 19.04 4.34
C ASN A 263 11.87 17.98 4.19
#